data_AF-A0AAW1M4S3-F1
#
_entry.id   AF-A0AAW1M4S3-F1
#
_cell.length_a   1.000
_cell.length_b   1.000
_cell.length_c   1.000
_cell.angle_alpha   90.00
_cell.angle_beta   90.00
_cell.angle_gamma   90.00
#
_symmetry.space_group_name_H-M   'P 1'
#
loop_
_entity.id
_entity.type
_entity.pdbx_description
1 polymer ?
#
loop_
_entity_poly.entity_id
_entity_poly.type
_entity_poly.pdbx_seq_one_letter_code
_entity_poly.pdbx_strand_id
1 'polypeptide(L)'
;MQWGITDNDVCMLCGVGAETVMHLMVSCPYTRSVFLEVARWLNMSVSADNDLVRWCYEQSTSEFRKRVLGSAFKACYYCIWQQRNKARVELEILMPRYLVESIHFSLSIRIRMISNCNTSSHDRDWSQNIARSNMH
;
A
#
# COMPACT_ATOMS: atom_id res chain seq x y z
N MET A 1 -6.22 -22.46 27.17
CA MET A 1 -5.71 -21.47 26.20
C MET A 1 -6.77 -20.40 26.04
N GLN A 2 -6.55 -19.26 26.68
CA GLN A 2 -7.46 -18.12 26.62
C GLN A 2 -7.00 -17.28 25.41
N TRP A 3 -7.81 -17.27 24.36
CA TRP A 3 -7.62 -16.31 23.28
C TRP A 3 -7.88 -14.94 23.91
N GLY A 4 -6.85 -14.11 24.01
CA GLY A 4 -6.96 -12.72 24.44
C GLY A 4 -7.82 -11.95 23.44
N ILE A 5 -9.13 -12.08 23.58
CA ILE A 5 -10.13 -11.18 23.03
C ILE A 5 -10.05 -9.96 23.94
N THR A 6 -9.15 -9.04 23.62
CA THR A 6 -9.17 -7.72 24.24
C THR A 6 -10.38 -6.99 23.66
N ASP A 7 -11.32 -6.61 24.53
CA ASP A 7 -12.55 -5.83 24.29
C ASP A 7 -12.36 -4.46 23.60
N ASN A 8 -11.15 -4.11 23.17
CA ASN A 8 -10.93 -2.94 22.33
C ASN A 8 -11.17 -3.33 20.88
N ASP A 9 -12.44 -3.26 20.48
CA ASP A 9 -12.87 -3.26 19.09
C ASP A 9 -12.28 -2.08 18.31
N VAL A 10 -11.52 -1.16 18.91
CA VAL A 10 -10.95 0.00 18.20
C VAL A 10 -9.72 -0.40 17.38
N CYS A 11 -9.63 0.07 16.14
CA CYS A 11 -8.48 -0.21 15.28
C CYS A 11 -7.17 0.31 15.89
N MET A 12 -6.23 -0.60 16.13
CA MET A 12 -4.97 -0.28 16.80
C MET A 12 -4.07 0.64 15.97
N LEU A 13 -4.20 0.65 14.65
CA LEU A 13 -3.36 1.47 13.78
C LEU A 13 -3.75 2.95 13.76
N CYS A 14 -5.03 3.26 13.81
CA CYS A 14 -5.52 4.63 13.70
C CYS A 14 -6.19 5.15 14.98
N GLY A 15 -6.54 4.27 15.91
CA GLY A 15 -7.27 4.62 17.13
C GLY A 15 -8.72 5.06 16.89
N VAL A 16 -9.25 4.86 15.68
CA VAL A 16 -10.58 5.37 15.26
C VAL A 16 -11.44 4.24 14.69
N GLY A 17 -12.63 4.08 15.25
CA GLY A 17 -13.64 3.16 14.73
C GLY A 17 -13.34 1.69 14.99
N ALA A 18 -14.30 0.83 14.66
CA ALA A 18 -14.20 -0.60 14.90
C ALA A 18 -13.20 -1.27 13.94
N GLU A 19 -12.35 -2.15 14.46
CA GLU A 19 -11.39 -2.94 13.71
C GLU A 19 -12.12 -4.05 12.96
N THR A 20 -12.42 -3.75 11.70
CA THR A 20 -12.92 -4.73 10.73
C THR A 20 -11.92 -4.87 9.59
N VAL A 21 -12.01 -5.95 8.82
CA VAL A 21 -11.20 -6.09 7.60
C VAL A 21 -11.45 -4.93 6.64
N MET A 22 -12.70 -4.49 6.50
CA MET A 22 -13.07 -3.35 5.67
C MET A 22 -12.44 -2.05 6.17
N HIS A 23 -12.47 -1.82 7.49
CA HIS A 23 -11.79 -0.68 8.08
C HIS A 23 -10.28 -0.76 7.82
N LEU A 24 -9.63 -1.84 8.27
CA LEU A 24 -8.17 -2.00 8.18
C LEU A 24 -7.64 -1.87 6.75
N MET A 25 -8.36 -2.40 5.75
CA MET A 25 -7.86 -2.47 4.38
C MET A 25 -8.30 -1.30 3.50
N VAL A 26 -9.42 -0.63 3.81
CA VAL A 26 -10.02 0.36 2.90
C VAL A 26 -10.22 1.73 3.54
N SER A 27 -10.85 1.81 4.72
CA SER A 27 -11.27 3.10 5.30
C SER A 27 -10.41 3.60 6.48
N CYS A 28 -9.44 2.81 6.93
CA CYS A 28 -8.54 3.19 8.00
C CYS A 28 -7.66 4.38 7.57
N PRO A 29 -7.63 5.49 8.34
CA PRO A 29 -6.81 6.67 8.03
C PRO A 29 -5.31 6.36 7.89
N TYR A 30 -4.81 5.42 8.71
CA TYR A 30 -3.44 4.94 8.65
C TYR A 30 -3.16 4.26 7.29
N THR A 31 -4.00 3.27 6.94
CA THR A 31 -3.91 2.55 5.67
C THR A 31 -4.02 3.48 4.48
N ARG A 32 -4.97 4.44 4.51
CA ARG A 32 -5.13 5.43 3.45
C ARG A 32 -3.86 6.26 3.25
N SER A 33 -3.22 6.69 4.34
CA SER A 33 -1.97 7.44 4.28
C SER A 33 -0.86 6.64 3.58
N VAL A 34 -0.72 5.34 3.93
CA VAL A 34 0.22 4.43 3.27
C VAL A 34 -0.06 4.31 1.77
N PHE A 35 -1.31 4.09 1.38
CA PHE A 35 -1.69 4.00 -0.04
C PHE A 35 -1.45 5.30 -0.81
N LEU A 36 -1.74 6.46 -0.20
CA LEU A 36 -1.50 7.76 -0.82
C LEU A 36 -0.02 7.99 -1.07
N GLU A 37 0.85 7.65 -0.12
CA GLU A 37 2.30 7.77 -0.29
C GLU A 37 2.82 6.83 -1.39
N VAL A 38 2.37 5.57 -1.41
CA VAL A 38 2.73 4.62 -2.47
C VAL A 38 2.21 5.07 -3.84
N ALA A 39 1.00 5.61 -3.92
CA ALA A 39 0.44 6.14 -5.16
C ALA A 39 1.24 7.35 -5.70
N ARG A 40 1.63 8.27 -4.80
CA ARG A 40 2.52 9.40 -5.15
C ARG A 40 3.87 8.89 -5.67
N TRP A 41 4.44 7.88 -5.01
CA TRP A 41 5.69 7.27 -5.44
C TRP A 41 5.60 6.62 -6.83
N LEU A 42 4.49 5.96 -7.13
CA LEU A 42 4.19 5.42 -8.46
C LEU A 42 3.87 6.49 -9.51
N ASN A 43 3.93 7.78 -9.14
CA ASN A 43 3.51 8.91 -9.97
C ASN A 43 2.10 8.72 -10.56
N MET A 44 1.19 8.22 -9.72
CA MET A 44 -0.22 8.04 -10.05
C MET A 44 -1.06 9.14 -9.39
N SER A 45 -2.02 9.68 -10.14
CA SER A 45 -2.93 10.67 -9.59
C SER A 45 -3.81 10.02 -8.53
N VAL A 46 -3.85 10.61 -7.33
CA VAL A 46 -4.74 10.17 -6.25
C VAL A 46 -5.31 11.40 -5.58
N SER A 47 -6.64 11.48 -5.48
CA SER A 47 -7.30 12.50 -4.66
C SER A 47 -7.44 12.00 -3.23
N ALA A 48 -7.34 12.91 -2.27
CA ALA A 48 -7.53 12.59 -0.85
C ALA A 48 -8.97 12.16 -0.52
N ASP A 49 -9.90 12.25 -1.47
CA ASP A 49 -11.31 11.85 -1.34
C ASP A 49 -11.65 10.59 -2.13
N ASN A 50 -10.75 10.08 -2.97
CA ASN A 50 -11.02 8.90 -3.77
C ASN A 50 -11.13 7.65 -2.89
N ASP A 51 -12.14 6.84 -3.22
CA ASP A 51 -12.25 5.44 -2.83
C ASP A 51 -11.06 4.67 -3.43
N LEU A 52 -10.33 3.92 -2.61
CA LEU A 52 -9.13 3.17 -3.02
C LEU A 52 -9.44 2.15 -4.13
N VAL A 53 -10.63 1.55 -4.10
CA VAL A 53 -11.08 0.59 -5.11
C VAL A 53 -11.34 1.31 -6.43
N ARG A 54 -12.05 2.45 -6.40
CA ARG A 54 -12.29 3.26 -7.60
C ARG A 54 -10.98 3.76 -8.20
N TRP A 55 -10.09 4.30 -7.37
CA TRP A 55 -8.77 4.75 -7.79
C TRP A 55 -7.97 3.63 -8.47
N CYS A 56 -7.98 2.42 -7.90
CA CYS A 56 -7.30 1.26 -8.49
C CYS A 56 -7.82 0.95 -9.91
N TYR A 57 -9.14 0.99 -10.08
CA TYR A 57 -9.77 0.79 -11.39
C TYR A 57 -9.33 1.84 -12.41
N GLU A 58 -9.35 3.12 -12.02
CA GLU A 58 -8.94 4.24 -12.87
C GLU A 58 -7.45 4.17 -13.28
N GLN A 59 -6.57 3.74 -12.39
CA GLN A 59 -5.12 3.64 -12.67
C GLN A 59 -4.73 2.37 -13.45
N SER A 60 -5.63 1.40 -13.57
CA SER A 60 -5.42 0.10 -14.22
C SER A 60 -5.49 0.15 -15.76
N THR A 61 -4.80 1.11 -16.38
CA THR A 61 -4.96 1.42 -17.82
C THR A 61 -4.29 0.44 -18.78
N SER A 62 -3.37 -0.41 -18.31
CA SER A 62 -2.72 -1.46 -19.10
C SER A 62 -2.52 -2.73 -18.27
N GLU A 63 -2.30 -3.89 -18.92
CA GLU A 63 -1.97 -5.14 -18.20
C GLU A 63 -0.70 -5.00 -17.36
N PHE A 64 0.27 -4.22 -17.82
CA PHE A 64 1.45 -3.89 -17.04
C PHE A 64 1.07 -3.11 -15.78
N ARG A 65 0.30 -2.01 -15.91
CA ARG A 65 -0.12 -1.22 -14.74
C ARG A 65 -1.01 -2.00 -13.78
N LYS A 66 -1.91 -2.85 -14.27
CA LYS A 66 -2.72 -3.76 -13.45
C LYS A 66 -1.84 -4.67 -12.59
N ARG A 67 -0.78 -5.23 -13.18
CA ARG A 67 0.17 -6.09 -12.45
C ARG A 67 1.00 -5.32 -11.42
N VAL A 68 1.42 -4.09 -11.75
CA VAL A 68 2.13 -3.22 -10.82
C VAL A 68 1.22 -2.83 -9.65
N LEU A 69 0.01 -2.36 -9.92
CA LEU A 69 -1.00 -2.04 -8.89
C LEU A 69 -1.33 -3.26 -8.04
N GLY A 70 -1.62 -4.42 -8.64
CA GLY A 70 -1.87 -5.65 -7.89
C GLY A 70 -0.69 -6.04 -6.99
N SER A 71 0.54 -5.79 -7.42
CA SER A 71 1.74 -6.00 -6.58
C SER A 71 1.86 -4.97 -5.46
N ALA A 72 1.48 -3.72 -5.72
CA ALA A 72 1.45 -2.65 -4.72
C ALA A 72 0.42 -2.93 -3.62
N PHE A 73 -0.80 -3.32 -4.00
CA PHE A 73 -1.84 -3.72 -3.04
C PHE A 73 -1.39 -4.88 -2.16
N LYS A 74 -0.82 -5.93 -2.75
CA LYS A 74 -0.29 -7.07 -1.99
C LYS A 74 0.80 -6.65 -1.00
N ALA A 75 1.73 -5.78 -1.43
CA ALA A 75 2.77 -5.27 -0.56
C ALA A 75 2.20 -4.43 0.59
N CYS A 76 1.30 -3.49 0.29
CA CYS A 76 0.64 -2.65 1.28
C CYS A 76 -0.12 -3.49 2.30
N TYR A 77 -1.02 -4.38 1.85
CA TYR A 77 -1.82 -5.22 2.73
C TYR A 77 -0.96 -6.12 3.62
N TYR A 78 0.10 -6.70 3.08
CA TYR A 78 1.01 -7.52 3.87
C TYR A 78 1.73 -6.70 4.95
N CYS A 79 2.31 -5.55 4.59
CA CYS A 79 2.99 -4.68 5.55
C CYS A 79 2.03 -4.09 6.60
N ILE A 80 0.81 -3.70 6.21
CA ILE A 80 -0.23 -3.20 7.13
C ILE A 80 -0.66 -4.31 8.09
N TRP A 81 -0.90 -5.52 7.60
CA TRP A 81 -1.25 -6.67 8.44
C TRP A 81 -0.14 -6.98 9.46
N GLN A 82 1.12 -6.95 9.02
CA GLN A 82 2.26 -7.10 9.93
C GLN A 82 2.31 -5.98 10.98
N GLN A 83 2.13 -4.73 10.56
CA GLN A 83 2.14 -3.58 11.46
C GLN A 83 1.03 -3.67 12.50
N ARG A 84 -0.18 -4.07 12.09
CA ARG A 84 -1.31 -4.28 13.01
C ARG A 84 -1.00 -5.37 14.02
N ASN A 85 -0.35 -6.46 13.60
CA ASN A 85 0.02 -7.53 14.53
C ASN A 85 1.09 -7.09 15.53
N LYS A 86 2.10 -6.33 15.08
CA LYS A 86 3.06 -5.68 15.99
C LYS A 86 2.38 -4.74 16.96
N ALA A 87 1.46 -3.90 16.49
CA ALA A 87 0.69 -3.00 17.35
C ALA A 87 -0.09 -3.75 18.44
N ARG A 88 -0.55 -4.97 18.18
CA ARG A 88 -1.26 -5.79 19.17
C ARG A 88 -0.36 -6.52 20.16
N VAL A 89 0.79 -7.01 19.71
CA VAL A 89 1.67 -7.84 20.54
C VAL A 89 2.71 -7.00 21.27
N GLU A 90 3.25 -5.99 20.59
CA GLU A 90 4.40 -5.20 21.01
C GLU A 90 4.01 -3.74 21.34
N LEU A 91 2.76 -3.33 21.05
CA LEU A 91 2.29 -1.94 21.19
C LEU A 91 3.11 -0.94 20.37
N GLU A 92 3.77 -1.41 19.32
CA GLU A 92 4.58 -0.60 18.43
C GLU A 92 3.81 -0.25 17.14
N ILE A 93 3.76 1.04 16.81
CA ILE A 93 3.18 1.55 15.56
C ILE A 93 4.21 2.42 14.86
N LEU A 94 4.68 1.96 13.69
CA LEU A 94 5.51 2.78 12.82
C LEU A 94 4.67 3.90 12.20
N MET A 95 5.26 5.09 12.04
CA MET A 95 4.67 6.12 11.20
C MET A 95 4.52 5.61 9.75
N PRO A 96 3.43 5.95 9.04
CA PRO A 96 3.18 5.47 7.68
C PRO A 96 4.38 5.55 6.74
N ARG A 97 5.11 6.68 6.74
CA ARG A 97 6.33 6.89 5.95
C ARG A 97 7.40 5.80 6.09
N TYR A 98 7.62 5.28 7.30
CA TYR A 98 8.64 4.24 7.53
C TYR A 98 8.15 2.87 7.06
N LEU A 99 6.84 2.61 7.15
CA LEU A 99 6.25 1.42 6.56
C LEU A 99 6.33 1.46 5.02
N VAL A 100 6.14 2.64 4.44
CA VAL A 100 6.21 2.91 3.00
C VAL A 100 7.61 2.63 2.43
N GLU A 101 8.69 2.93 3.16
CA GLU A 101 10.05 2.57 2.74
C GLU A 101 10.22 1.06 2.50
N SER A 102 9.67 0.24 3.40
CA SER A 102 9.68 -1.23 3.27
C SER A 102 8.84 -1.69 2.06
N ILE A 103 7.71 -1.02 1.81
CA ILE A 103 6.84 -1.28 0.66
C ILE A 103 7.57 -0.93 -0.64
N HIS A 104 8.22 0.24 -0.71
CA HIS A 104 8.98 0.67 -1.89
C HIS A 104 10.08 -0.32 -2.25
N PHE A 105 10.87 -0.77 -1.27
CA PHE A 105 11.89 -1.78 -1.51
C PHE A 105 11.29 -3.06 -2.11
N SER A 106 10.25 -3.62 -1.48
CA SER A 106 9.57 -4.83 -1.97
C SER A 106 8.94 -4.65 -3.35
N LEU A 107 8.34 -3.48 -3.60
CA LEU A 107 7.61 -3.18 -4.82
C LEU A 107 8.54 -2.88 -6.00
N SER A 108 9.68 -2.20 -5.78
CA SER A 108 10.68 -1.93 -6.81
C SER A 108 11.26 -3.22 -7.43
N ILE A 109 11.54 -4.22 -6.59
CA ILE A 109 11.97 -5.56 -7.03
C ILE A 109 10.91 -6.19 -7.92
N ARG A 110 9.63 -6.14 -7.50
CA ARG A 110 8.51 -6.70 -8.29
C ARG A 110 8.30 -5.95 -9.60
N ILE A 111 8.33 -4.63 -9.60
CA ILE A 111 8.20 -3.80 -10.81
C ILE A 111 9.29 -4.18 -11.81
N ARG A 112 10.55 -4.29 -11.38
CA ARG A 112 11.65 -4.73 -12.26
C ARG A 112 11.39 -6.09 -12.88
N MET A 113 10.88 -7.05 -12.11
CA MET A 113 10.51 -8.38 -12.63
C MET A 113 9.36 -8.31 -13.64
N ILE A 114 8.37 -7.45 -13.40
CA ILE A 114 7.23 -7.24 -14.31
C ILE A 114 7.73 -6.54 -15.59
N SER A 115 8.59 -5.53 -15.52
CA SER A 115 9.09 -4.80 -16.71
C SER A 115 9.92 -5.66 -17.67
N ASN A 116 10.46 -6.79 -17.20
CA ASN A 116 11.19 -7.75 -18.03
C ASN A 116 10.28 -8.66 -18.88
N CYS A 117 8.97 -8.66 -18.66
CA CYS A 117 8.01 -9.29 -19.58
C CYS A 117 7.60 -8.28 -20.66
N ASN A 118 7.08 -8.73 -21.81
CA ASN A 118 6.65 -7.88 -22.93
C ASN A 118 5.85 -6.64 -22.46
N THR A 119 6.54 -5.50 -22.33
CA THR A 119 6.02 -4.24 -21.81
C THR A 119 6.07 -3.20 -22.92
N SER A 120 5.02 -2.40 -23.07
CA SER A 120 4.98 -1.32 -24.06
C SER A 120 6.11 -0.31 -23.83
N SER A 121 6.48 0.49 -24.84
CA SER A 121 7.45 1.58 -24.67
C SER A 121 6.99 2.59 -23.61
N HIS A 122 5.72 3.02 -23.71
CA HIS A 122 5.08 3.94 -22.77
C HIS A 122 5.14 3.44 -21.30
N ASP A 123 4.86 2.16 -21.06
CA ASP A 123 4.89 1.60 -19.71
C ASP A 123 6.33 1.40 -19.20
N ARG A 124 7.29 1.14 -20.10
CA ARG A 124 8.72 1.12 -19.75
C ARG A 124 9.19 2.49 -19.29
N ASP A 125 8.88 3.53 -20.06
CA ASP A 125 9.25 4.92 -19.73
C ASP A 125 8.64 5.33 -18.38
N TRP A 126 7.37 5.00 -18.15
CA TRP A 126 6.73 5.21 -16.85
C TRP A 126 7.47 4.51 -15.71
N SER A 127 7.84 3.22 -15.86
CA SER A 127 8.56 2.48 -14.83
C SER A 127 9.98 3.01 -14.57
N GLN A 128 10.67 3.50 -15.62
CA GLN A 128 11.99 4.11 -15.50
C GLN A 128 11.92 5.47 -14.81
N ASN A 129 10.87 6.24 -15.06
CA ASN A 129 10.66 7.53 -14.40
C ASN A 129 10.43 7.35 -12.89
N ILE A 130 9.65 6.33 -12.47
CA ILE A 130 9.52 5.97 -11.04
C ILE A 130 10.89 5.69 -10.41
N ALA A 131 11.76 4.95 -11.10
CA ALA A 131 13.10 4.64 -10.57
C ALA A 131 13.98 5.89 -10.39
N ARG A 132 13.87 6.87 -11.30
CA ARG A 132 14.66 8.12 -11.26
C ARG A 132 14.19 9.11 -10.20
N SER A 133 12.89 9.16 -9.91
CA SER A 133 12.31 10.02 -8.86
C SER A 133 12.78 9.66 -7.43
N ASN A 134 13.53 8.57 -7.25
CA ASN A 134 14.02 8.07 -5.96
C ASN A 134 15.48 8.42 -5.63
N MET A 135 16.15 9.21 -6.47
CA MET A 135 17.57 9.61 -6.27
C MET A 135 17.73 11.02 -5.65
N HIS A 136 16.66 11.61 -5.13
CA HIS A 136 16.65 12.93 -4.50
C HIS A 136 15.95 12.92 -3.15
#